data_AF-A0AAD1KR95-F1
#
_entry.id   AF-A0AAD1KR95-F1
#
_cell.length_a   1.000
_cell.length_b   1.000
_cell.length_c   1.000
_cell.angle_alpha   90.00
_cell.angle_beta   90.00
_cell.angle_gamma   90.00
#
_symmetry.space_group_name_H-M   'P 1'
#
loop_
_entity.id
_entity.type
_entity.pdbx_description
1 polymer ?
#
loop_
_entity_poly.entity_id
_entity_poly.type
_entity_poly.pdbx_seq_one_letter_code
_entity_poly.pdbx_strand_id
1 'polypeptide(L)'
;MRRPKVAGPLADDSRVPPEVRAAFWQNPGGSCSTVLPGPAGNQWDKGEDMIQQETRLKVADNTGAKELLCIRVLGGSKRRYAYLGDTIVCTVKDAIPGGNVKKGEVVKAVVVRTVKSHRRPDGSYIKFDENAAVLLKGDGEPRGTRIFGPIARELRDKKFMRIVSLAPEVI
;
A
#
# COMPACT_ATOMS: atom_id res chain seq x y z
N MET A 1 -17.35 -0.34 -25.87
CA MET A 1 -16.63 0.96 -25.91
C MET A 1 -17.29 1.95 -24.96
N ARG A 2 -16.67 2.28 -23.83
CA ARG A 2 -17.12 3.35 -22.92
C ARG A 2 -15.95 4.30 -22.71
N ARG A 3 -16.12 5.57 -23.11
CA ARG A 3 -15.14 6.65 -22.95
C ARG A 3 -15.05 7.07 -21.47
N PRO A 4 -13.87 7.46 -20.96
CA PRO A 4 -13.74 8.02 -19.62
C PRO A 4 -14.28 9.46 -19.58
N LYS A 5 -14.86 9.86 -18.44
CA LYS A 5 -15.25 11.25 -18.17
C LYS A 5 -14.00 12.07 -17.87
N VAL A 6 -13.79 13.15 -18.63
CA VAL A 6 -12.76 14.17 -18.39
C VAL A 6 -13.37 15.21 -17.45
N ALA A 7 -12.72 15.48 -16.32
CA ALA A 7 -13.10 16.60 -15.45
C ALA A 7 -12.53 17.90 -16.06
N GLY A 8 -13.43 18.83 -16.42
CA GLY A 8 -13.07 20.17 -16.88
C GLY A 8 -12.62 21.09 -15.74
N PRO A 9 -12.06 22.27 -16.06
CA PRO A 9 -11.45 23.17 -15.08
C PRO A 9 -12.49 23.90 -14.22
N LEU A 10 -12.11 24.18 -12.96
CA LEU A 10 -12.86 24.96 -11.98
C LEU A 10 -13.13 26.37 -12.53
N ALA A 11 -14.41 26.75 -12.60
CA ALA A 11 -14.84 28.08 -13.01
C ALA A 11 -14.91 29.05 -11.82
N ASP A 12 -14.46 30.27 -12.11
CA ASP A 12 -14.46 31.55 -11.39
C ASP A 12 -15.74 31.86 -10.58
N ASP A 13 -15.55 32.14 -9.28
CA ASP A 13 -16.54 32.27 -8.19
C ASP A 13 -17.11 33.71 -8.05
N SER A 14 -17.29 34.43 -9.15
CA SER A 14 -17.72 35.85 -9.13
C SER A 14 -19.15 36.11 -9.61
N ARG A 15 -20.01 35.09 -9.73
CA ARG A 15 -21.38 35.25 -10.26
C ARG A 15 -22.49 34.53 -9.48
N VAL A 16 -22.40 34.46 -8.15
CA VAL A 16 -23.51 33.94 -7.32
C VAL A 16 -24.28 35.10 -6.67
N PRO A 17 -25.59 35.26 -6.94
CA PRO A 17 -26.43 36.31 -6.35
C PRO A 17 -26.55 36.21 -4.82
N PRO A 18 -26.75 37.35 -4.12
CA PRO A 18 -26.68 37.44 -2.65
C PRO A 18 -27.86 36.80 -1.89
N GLU A 19 -28.87 36.30 -2.58
CA GLU A 19 -30.08 35.70 -2.00
C GLU A 19 -29.99 34.19 -1.69
N VAL A 20 -28.84 33.56 -1.92
CA VAL A 20 -28.54 32.17 -1.50
C VAL A 20 -27.81 32.12 -0.14
N ARG A 21 -27.70 33.26 0.56
CA ARG A 21 -27.15 33.34 1.92
C ARG A 21 -28.27 33.60 2.93
N ALA A 22 -28.47 32.62 3.82
CA ALA A 22 -29.24 32.68 5.07
C ALA A 22 -30.68 32.14 5.05
N ALA A 23 -30.79 30.86 5.42
CA ALA A 23 -31.95 30.20 6.03
C ALA A 23 -31.45 28.83 6.52
N PHE A 24 -31.59 28.34 7.74
CA PHE A 24 -32.29 28.74 8.95
C PHE A 24 -31.69 27.83 10.04
N TRP A 25 -31.35 28.37 11.21
CA TRP A 25 -31.05 27.58 12.41
C TRP A 25 -32.29 27.65 13.29
N GLN A 26 -32.96 26.52 13.52
CA GLN A 26 -33.72 26.23 14.73
C GLN A 26 -34.19 24.77 14.70
N ASN A 27 -33.56 23.95 15.54
CA ASN A 27 -33.95 22.60 15.89
C ASN A 27 -34.60 22.66 17.29
N PRO A 28 -35.88 22.30 17.44
CA PRO A 28 -36.35 21.77 18.71
C PRO A 28 -37.07 20.44 18.50
N GLY A 29 -36.50 19.34 18.99
CA GLY A 29 -37.20 18.06 19.09
C GLY A 29 -37.04 17.14 17.89
N GLY A 30 -35.92 16.42 17.86
CA GLY A 30 -35.76 15.23 17.03
C GLY A 30 -34.52 14.51 17.52
N SER A 31 -34.70 13.33 18.12
CA SER A 31 -33.63 12.53 18.70
C SER A 31 -32.49 12.38 17.70
N CYS A 32 -31.40 13.11 17.93
CA CYS A 32 -30.14 12.91 17.24
C CYS A 32 -29.68 11.49 17.63
N SER A 33 -29.93 10.52 16.75
CA SER A 33 -29.21 9.26 16.83
C SER A 33 -27.75 9.62 16.55
N THR A 34 -27.05 9.85 17.64
CA THR A 34 -25.61 9.69 17.71
C THR A 34 -25.35 8.29 17.18
N VAL A 35 -24.87 8.20 15.94
CA VAL A 35 -24.13 7.02 15.53
C VAL A 35 -22.88 7.06 16.39
N LEU A 36 -22.98 6.46 17.58
CA LEU A 36 -21.84 6.22 18.44
C LEU A 36 -20.79 5.50 17.57
N PRO A 37 -19.52 5.90 17.63
CA PRO A 37 -18.48 5.03 17.11
C PRO A 37 -18.64 3.69 17.83
N GLY A 38 -18.93 2.64 17.04
CA GLY A 38 -19.07 1.29 17.56
C GLY A 38 -17.85 0.89 18.38
N PRO A 39 -17.99 -0.06 19.30
CA PRO A 39 -16.92 -0.47 20.19
C PRO A 39 -15.70 -0.91 19.36
N ALA A 40 -14.52 -0.51 19.83
CA ALA A 40 -13.22 -0.74 19.22
C ALA A 40 -13.06 -2.18 18.69
N GLY A 41 -13.32 -2.32 17.38
CA GLY A 41 -13.18 -3.56 16.63
C GLY A 41 -12.49 -3.25 15.32
N ASN A 42 -11.15 -3.29 15.34
CA ASN A 42 -10.29 -3.56 14.19
C ASN A 42 -10.38 -2.55 13.02
N GLN A 43 -10.15 -1.27 13.31
CA GLN A 43 -9.94 -0.25 12.29
C GLN A 43 -8.49 -0.29 11.74
N TRP A 44 -8.15 -1.34 10.98
CA TRP A 44 -6.86 -1.46 10.26
C TRP A 44 -6.97 -1.29 8.73
N ASP A 45 -8.18 -1.10 8.20
CA ASP A 45 -8.43 -0.92 6.76
C ASP A 45 -8.72 0.55 6.39
N LYS A 46 -7.69 1.40 6.45
CA LYS A 46 -7.60 2.55 5.53
C LYS A 46 -6.47 2.26 4.55
N GLY A 47 -6.83 1.63 3.43
CA GLY A 47 -5.98 1.34 2.29
C GLY A 47 -5.48 2.59 1.54
N GLU A 48 -4.87 3.53 2.26
CA GLU A 48 -4.22 4.73 1.72
C GLU A 48 -2.86 5.03 2.40
N ASP A 49 -2.43 4.20 3.35
CA ASP A 49 -1.23 4.49 4.11
C ASP A 49 0.03 4.01 3.39
N MET A 50 0.97 4.95 3.24
CA MET A 50 2.33 4.67 2.80
C MET A 50 2.98 3.68 3.75
N ILE A 51 3.72 2.71 3.20
CA ILE A 51 4.39 1.70 4.02
C ILE A 51 5.40 2.40 4.93
N GLN A 52 5.25 2.22 6.24
CA GLN A 52 6.11 2.78 7.27
C GLN A 52 6.35 1.72 8.36
N GLN A 53 6.96 2.13 9.47
CA GLN A 53 7.05 1.26 10.64
C GLN A 53 5.65 0.85 11.11
N GLU A 54 5.53 -0.39 11.58
CA GLU A 54 4.29 -1.01 12.05
C GLU A 54 3.23 -1.28 10.96
N THR A 55 3.51 -0.99 9.69
CA THR A 55 2.63 -1.39 8.58
C THR A 55 2.65 -2.91 8.40
N ARG A 56 1.45 -3.49 8.21
CA ARG A 56 1.29 -4.89 7.79
C ARG A 56 1.37 -5.01 6.27
N LEU A 57 2.10 -6.01 5.79
CA LEU A 57 2.23 -6.30 4.36
C LEU A 57 1.95 -7.79 4.11
N LYS A 58 1.32 -8.08 2.98
CA LYS A 58 1.20 -9.45 2.50
C LYS A 58 2.49 -9.92 1.85
N VAL A 59 2.72 -11.23 1.91
CA VAL A 59 3.85 -11.86 1.25
C VAL A 59 3.43 -12.34 -0.14
N ALA A 60 4.20 -11.97 -1.16
CA ALA A 60 3.96 -12.31 -2.57
C ALA A 60 4.91 -13.42 -3.07
N ASP A 61 5.33 -14.33 -2.20
CA ASP A 61 6.22 -15.43 -2.56
C ASP A 61 5.83 -16.76 -1.89
N ASN A 62 6.46 -17.84 -2.33
CA ASN A 62 6.22 -19.18 -1.82
C ASN A 62 7.12 -19.59 -0.63
N THR A 63 7.67 -18.63 0.13
CA THR A 63 8.53 -18.95 1.28
C THR A 63 7.77 -19.56 2.45
N GLY A 64 6.44 -19.40 2.47
CA GLY A 64 5.57 -19.87 3.54
C GLY A 64 5.20 -18.79 4.55
N ALA A 65 5.81 -17.61 4.49
CA ALA A 65 5.31 -16.44 5.21
C ALA A 65 4.03 -15.92 4.53
N LYS A 66 3.04 -15.49 5.33
CA LYS A 66 1.77 -14.93 4.84
C LYS A 66 1.68 -13.44 5.08
N GLU A 67 2.07 -13.01 6.27
CA GLU A 67 1.97 -11.62 6.71
C GLU A 67 3.26 -11.17 7.39
N LEU A 68 3.68 -9.95 7.06
CA LEU A 68 4.85 -9.27 7.60
C LEU A 68 4.43 -8.01 8.36
N LEU A 69 5.14 -7.69 9.43
CA LEU A 69 5.11 -6.37 10.07
C LEU A 69 6.42 -5.65 9.76
N CYS A 70 6.34 -4.48 9.13
CA CYS A 70 7.49 -3.62 8.90
C CYS A 70 8.02 -3.06 10.23
N ILE A 71 9.31 -3.23 10.48
CA ILE A 71 9.99 -2.67 11.66
C ILE A 71 10.84 -1.47 11.24
N ARG A 72 11.43 -1.51 10.04
CA ARG A 72 12.34 -0.46 9.59
C ARG A 72 12.41 -0.40 8.07
N VAL A 73 12.40 0.82 7.54
CA VAL A 73 12.69 1.10 6.14
C VAL A 73 14.20 1.32 5.98
N LEU A 74 14.83 0.63 5.02
CA LEU A 74 16.26 0.80 4.74
C LEU A 74 16.50 1.91 3.71
N GLY A 75 17.73 2.43 3.68
CA GLY A 75 18.14 3.47 2.72
C GLY A 75 18.25 4.88 3.29
N GLY A 76 18.55 5.02 4.58
CA GLY A 76 18.92 6.30 5.22
C GLY A 76 18.37 6.46 6.64
N SER A 77 18.93 7.40 7.40
CA SER A 77 18.49 7.69 8.78
C SER A 77 17.19 8.49 8.86
N LYS A 78 16.89 9.32 7.84
CA LYS A 78 15.68 10.17 7.80
C LYS A 78 14.51 9.53 7.04
N ARG A 79 14.68 8.32 6.52
CA ARG A 79 13.69 7.68 5.65
C ARG A 79 12.58 7.04 6.48
N ARG A 80 11.35 7.57 6.36
CA ARG A 80 10.18 7.10 7.12
C ARG A 80 9.28 6.17 6.33
N TYR A 81 9.24 6.33 5.01
CA TYR A 81 8.33 5.62 4.11
C TYR A 81 9.08 4.76 3.10
N ALA A 82 8.50 3.60 2.81
CA ALA A 82 8.93 2.69 1.76
C ALA A 82 8.00 2.80 0.55
N TYR A 83 8.60 2.75 -0.63
CA TYR A 83 7.94 2.73 -1.93
C TYR A 83 8.34 1.47 -2.70
N LEU A 84 7.79 1.32 -3.91
CA LEU A 84 8.10 0.22 -4.82
C LEU A 84 9.61 -0.01 -4.95
N GLY A 85 10.03 -1.24 -4.70
CA GLY A 85 11.42 -1.71 -4.75
C GLY A 85 12.32 -1.24 -3.60
N ASP A 86 11.79 -0.60 -2.56
CA ASP A 86 12.57 -0.36 -1.34
C ASP A 86 12.71 -1.63 -0.52
N THR A 87 13.88 -1.80 0.11
CA THR A 87 14.11 -2.86 1.07
C THR A 87 13.67 -2.44 2.46
N ILE A 88 12.91 -3.31 3.11
CA ILE A 88 12.39 -3.16 4.46
C ILE A 88 12.83 -4.33 5.32
N VAL A 89 12.98 -4.09 6.62
CA VAL A 89 13.18 -5.13 7.64
C VAL A 89 11.85 -5.37 8.30
N CYS A 90 11.43 -6.63 8.34
CA CYS A 90 10.13 -7.06 8.83
C CYS A 90 10.24 -8.20 9.84
N THR A 91 9.22 -8.35 10.67
CA THR A 91 8.97 -9.60 11.39
C THR A 91 7.84 -10.37 10.74
N VAL A 92 8.00 -11.69 10.66
CA VAL A 92 6.94 -12.58 10.19
C VAL A 92 5.87 -12.70 11.27
N LYS A 93 4.63 -12.34 10.95
CA LYS A 93 3.51 -12.36 11.91
C LYS A 93 2.63 -13.59 11.72
N ASP A 94 2.46 -14.02 10.48
CA ASP A 94 1.79 -15.26 10.15
C ASP A 94 2.60 -16.06 9.12
N ALA A 95 2.64 -17.37 9.31
CA ALA A 95 3.40 -18.31 8.49
C ALA A 95 2.70 -19.67 8.43
N ILE A 96 2.86 -20.35 7.31
CA ILE A 96 2.38 -21.72 7.10
C ILE A 96 3.24 -22.67 7.96
N PRO A 97 2.62 -23.57 8.75
CA PRO A 97 3.34 -24.62 9.46
C PRO A 97 4.17 -25.46 8.50
N GLY A 98 5.45 -25.70 8.81
CA GLY A 98 6.37 -26.45 7.95
C GLY A 98 6.97 -25.66 6.78
N GLY A 99 6.71 -24.35 6.69
CA GLY A 99 7.36 -23.47 5.71
C GLY A 99 8.83 -23.17 6.01
N ASN A 100 9.52 -22.56 5.05
CA ASN A 100 10.95 -22.18 5.18
C ASN A 100 11.21 -21.03 6.15
N VAL A 101 10.15 -20.39 6.66
CA VAL A 101 10.21 -19.20 7.51
C VAL A 101 9.26 -19.40 8.68
N LYS A 102 9.70 -19.02 9.89
CA LYS A 102 8.91 -19.19 11.12
C LYS A 102 8.25 -17.89 11.55
N LYS A 103 7.12 -17.99 12.24
CA LYS A 103 6.50 -16.85 12.92
C LYS A 103 7.49 -16.26 13.93
N GLY A 104 7.61 -14.94 13.95
CA GLY A 104 8.54 -14.19 14.79
C GLY A 104 9.94 -13.98 14.18
N GLU A 105 10.27 -14.65 13.08
CA GLU A 105 11.56 -14.47 12.40
C GLU A 105 11.69 -13.03 11.85
N VAL A 106 12.86 -12.44 12.02
CA VAL A 106 13.21 -11.14 11.43
C VAL A 106 13.81 -11.37 10.06
N VAL A 107 13.19 -10.80 9.02
CA VAL A 107 13.56 -11.00 7.62
C VAL A 107 13.73 -9.67 6.89
N LYS A 108 14.50 -9.66 5.82
CA LYS A 108 14.52 -8.56 4.85
C LYS A 108 13.50 -8.85 3.76
N ALA A 109 12.82 -7.83 3.28
CA ALA A 109 11.88 -7.94 2.18
C ALA A 109 12.00 -6.74 1.24
N VAL A 110 11.62 -6.91 -0.02
CA VAL A 110 11.46 -5.82 -0.98
C VAL A 110 9.99 -5.58 -1.24
N VAL A 111 9.58 -4.31 -1.27
CA VAL A 111 8.21 -3.92 -1.59
C VAL A 111 7.96 -4.10 -3.09
N VAL A 112 6.94 -4.86 -3.47
CA VAL A 112 6.63 -5.18 -4.88
C VAL A 112 5.30 -4.61 -5.36
N ARG A 113 4.36 -4.38 -4.45
CA ARG A 113 3.07 -3.72 -4.71
C ARG A 113 2.76 -2.71 -3.62
N THR A 114 2.16 -1.59 -3.99
CA THR A 114 1.73 -0.55 -3.07
C THR A 114 0.33 -0.05 -3.42
N VAL A 115 -0.47 0.20 -2.38
CA VAL A 115 -1.79 0.84 -2.53
C VAL A 115 -1.66 2.34 -2.79
N LYS A 116 -0.57 2.95 -2.31
CA LYS A 116 -0.25 4.34 -2.65
C LYS A 116 0.10 4.44 -4.13
N SER A 117 -0.50 5.43 -4.82
CA SER A 117 -0.17 5.72 -6.20
C SER A 117 1.27 6.20 -6.34
N HIS A 118 1.99 5.61 -7.29
CA HIS A 118 3.33 6.01 -7.66
C HIS A 118 3.30 6.67 -9.04
N ARG A 119 3.92 7.84 -9.16
CA ARG A 119 4.01 8.59 -10.41
C ARG A 119 5.25 8.15 -11.17
N ARG A 120 5.06 7.72 -12.42
CA ARG A 120 6.12 7.31 -13.33
C ARG A 120 6.73 8.51 -14.07
N PRO A 121 7.97 8.36 -14.60
CA PRO A 121 8.62 9.41 -15.38
C PRO A 121 7.83 9.81 -16.65
N ASP A 122 7.09 8.88 -17.23
CA ASP A 122 6.20 9.13 -18.38
C ASP A 122 4.90 9.89 -18.01
N GLY A 123 4.71 10.21 -16.73
CA GLY A 123 3.54 10.92 -16.20
C GLY A 123 2.35 10.02 -15.85
N SER A 124 2.41 8.71 -16.14
CA SER A 124 1.39 7.76 -15.73
C SER A 124 1.44 7.48 -14.22
N TYR A 125 0.35 6.98 -13.65
CA TYR A 125 0.27 6.56 -12.25
C TYR A 125 0.03 5.07 -12.17
N ILE A 126 0.74 4.39 -11.27
CA ILE A 126 0.49 2.99 -10.93
C ILE A 126 0.00 2.86 -9.49
N LYS A 127 -1.01 2.02 -9.29
CA LYS A 127 -1.58 1.66 -7.99
C LYS A 127 -1.98 0.19 -8.03
N PHE A 128 -1.75 -0.51 -6.92
CA PHE A 128 -2.23 -1.87 -6.70
C PHE A 128 -3.32 -1.89 -5.62
N ASP A 129 -4.03 -3.01 -5.53
CA ASP A 129 -5.09 -3.18 -4.54
C ASP A 129 -4.56 -3.45 -3.13
N GLU A 130 -3.35 -3.99 -3.02
CA GLU A 130 -2.75 -4.37 -1.74
C GLU A 130 -1.24 -4.04 -1.64
N ASN A 131 -0.77 -3.83 -0.41
CA ASN A 131 0.65 -3.72 -0.10
C ASN A 131 1.25 -5.12 0.01
N ALA A 132 2.24 -5.42 -0.84
CA ALA A 132 2.90 -6.72 -0.85
C ALA A 132 4.42 -6.62 -0.93
N ALA A 133 5.09 -7.60 -0.34
CA ALA A 133 6.54 -7.71 -0.33
C ALA A 133 7.02 -9.14 -0.62
N VAL A 134 8.25 -9.25 -1.11
CA VAL A 134 8.95 -10.51 -1.39
C VAL A 134 10.15 -10.61 -0.45
N LEU A 135 10.34 -11.76 0.17
CA LEU A 135 11.45 -11.96 1.11
C LEU A 135 12.78 -12.05 0.35
N LEU A 136 13.79 -11.41 0.93
CA LEU A 136 15.15 -11.41 0.43
C LEU A 136 16.07 -12.23 1.33
N LYS A 137 17.12 -12.78 0.72
CA LYS A 137 18.29 -13.32 1.40
C LYS A 137 19.28 -12.20 1.74
N GLY A 138 20.38 -12.55 2.39
CA GLY A 138 21.41 -11.59 2.80
C GLY A 138 22.12 -10.88 1.64
N ASP A 139 22.17 -11.52 0.48
CA ASP A 139 22.76 -11.06 -0.79
C ASP A 139 21.81 -10.17 -1.63
N GLY A 140 20.54 -10.03 -1.22
CA GLY A 140 19.53 -9.28 -1.97
C GLY A 140 18.77 -10.10 -3.02
N GLU A 141 19.06 -11.39 -3.16
CA GLU A 141 18.29 -12.32 -4.01
C GLU A 141 16.99 -12.76 -3.32
N PRO A 142 15.94 -13.14 -4.07
CA PRO A 142 14.71 -13.64 -3.47
C PRO A 142 14.96 -14.93 -2.71
N ARG A 143 14.33 -15.05 -1.53
CA ARG A 143 14.36 -16.27 -0.73
C ARG A 143 13.45 -17.35 -1.30
N GLY A 144 12.31 -16.95 -1.88
CA GLY A 144 11.39 -17.83 -2.58
C GLY A 144 11.82 -18.14 -4.01
N THR A 145 11.23 -19.18 -4.59
CA THR A 145 11.48 -19.60 -5.98
C THR A 145 10.35 -19.17 -6.92
N ARG A 146 9.21 -18.73 -6.38
CA ARG A 146 8.04 -18.29 -7.15
C ARG A 146 7.45 -17.02 -6.57
N ILE A 147 7.06 -16.11 -7.45
CA ILE A 147 6.41 -14.84 -7.12
C ILE A 147 4.92 -14.92 -7.49
N PHE A 148 4.06 -14.33 -6.66
CA PHE A 148 2.61 -14.33 -6.84
C PHE A 148 2.08 -12.94 -7.19
N GLY A 149 1.19 -12.91 -8.18
CA GLY A 149 0.53 -11.70 -8.66
C GLY A 149 1.43 -10.80 -9.52
N PRO A 150 0.88 -9.69 -10.02
CA PRO A 150 1.63 -8.73 -10.81
C PRO A 150 2.65 -8.00 -9.94
N ILE A 151 3.73 -7.52 -10.57
CA ILE A 151 4.75 -6.69 -9.95
C ILE A 151 4.96 -5.41 -10.76
N ALA A 152 5.53 -4.39 -10.12
CA ALA A 152 5.83 -3.13 -10.75
C ALA A 152 7.16 -3.17 -11.54
N ARG A 153 7.22 -2.54 -12.72
CA ARG A 153 8.43 -2.48 -13.57
C ARG A 153 9.61 -1.75 -12.90
N GLU A 154 9.33 -0.90 -11.91
CA GLU A 154 10.29 -0.12 -11.12
C GLU A 154 11.32 -1.00 -10.39
N LEU A 155 11.02 -2.29 -10.21
CA LEU A 155 11.97 -3.27 -9.66
C LEU A 155 13.20 -3.49 -10.57
N ARG A 156 13.08 -3.26 -11.88
CA ARG A 156 14.19 -3.37 -12.83
C ARG A 156 15.27 -2.33 -12.53
N ASP A 157 14.85 -1.09 -12.28
CA ASP A 157 15.75 0.04 -12.01
C ASP A 157 16.53 -0.15 -10.70
N LYS A 158 15.95 -0.90 -9.76
CA LYS A 158 16.55 -1.22 -8.47
C LYS A 158 17.33 -2.54 -8.45
N LYS A 159 17.66 -3.08 -9.63
CA LYS A 159 18.49 -4.29 -9.80
C LYS A 159 17.89 -5.60 -9.27
N PHE A 160 16.56 -5.66 -9.07
CA PHE A 160 15.87 -6.90 -8.65
C PHE A 160 15.49 -7.78 -9.85
N MET A 161 16.43 -8.02 -10.76
CA MET A 161 16.17 -8.71 -12.03
C MET A 161 15.63 -10.13 -11.83
N ARG A 162 16.12 -10.85 -10.81
CA ARG A 162 15.65 -12.22 -10.53
C ARG A 162 14.17 -12.26 -10.16
N ILE A 163 13.69 -11.32 -9.36
CA ILE A 163 12.28 -11.20 -8.98
C ILE A 163 11.43 -10.91 -10.22
N VAL A 164 11.92 -10.01 -11.08
CA VAL A 164 11.24 -9.66 -12.32
C VAL A 164 11.10 -10.84 -13.28
N SER A 165 12.14 -11.69 -13.37
CA SER A 165 12.10 -12.90 -14.19
C SER A 165 11.18 -14.00 -13.66
N LEU A 166 10.93 -14.03 -12.34
CA LEU A 166 10.09 -15.04 -11.70
C LEU A 166 8.61 -14.65 -11.65
N ALA A 167 8.29 -13.39 -11.94
CA ALA A 167 6.93 -12.88 -11.84
C ALA A 167 6.09 -13.26 -13.07
N PRO A 168 4.80 -13.57 -12.88
CA PRO A 168 3.90 -13.92 -13.97
C PRO A 168 3.58 -12.72 -14.88
N GLU A 169 3.54 -11.52 -14.32
CA GLU A 169 3.20 -10.28 -15.04
C GLU A 169 3.96 -9.09 -14.44
N VAL A 170 4.36 -8.15 -15.31
CA VAL A 170 5.08 -6.93 -14.94
C VAL A 170 4.33 -5.73 -15.53
N ILE A 171 3.94 -4.77 -14.67
CA ILE A 171 3.13 -3.59 -15.00
C ILE A 171 3.95 -2.32 -14.87
#